data_AF-A0A5Q6PCM6-F1
#
_entry.id   AF-A0A5Q6PCM6-F1
#
_cell.length_a   1.000
_cell.length_b   1.000
_cell.length_c   1.000
_cell.angle_alpha   90.00
_cell.angle_beta   90.00
_cell.angle_gamma   90.00
#
_symmetry.space_group_name_H-M   'P 1'
#
loop_
_entity.id
_entity.type
_entity.pdbx_description
1 polymer ?
#
loop_
_entity_poly.entity_id
_entity_poly.type
_entity_poly.pdbx_seq_one_letter_code
_entity_poly.pdbx_strand_id
1 'polypeptide(L)'
;NWQVKNQAKMHLQNGDNAYQSILDAMSYWPEKETAVAVRKVEHDRYECISAFGFESLFQGFITHNPKRAYEIFKNRVKSKGWLAVWPNLRIAP
;
A
#
# COMPACT_ATOMS: atom_id res chain seq x y z
N ASN A 1 -11.56 -13.22 -5.58
CA ASN A 1 -11.98 -12.13 -6.47
C ASN A 1 -10.77 -11.36 -6.95
N TRP A 2 -10.39 -11.52 -8.22
CA TRP A 2 -9.29 -10.77 -8.82
C TRP A 2 -9.68 -9.31 -9.02
N GLN A 3 -8.79 -8.39 -8.65
CA GLN A 3 -8.92 -6.97 -8.99
C GLN A 3 -7.78 -6.60 -9.94
N VAL A 4 -8.12 -6.37 -11.21
CA VAL A 4 -7.13 -6.02 -12.24
C VAL A 4 -7.19 -4.51 -12.47
N LYS A 5 -6.06 -3.82 -12.23
CA LYS A 5 -5.89 -2.39 -12.47
C LYS A 5 -4.61 -2.16 -13.26
N ASN A 6 -4.66 -1.27 -14.24
CA ASN A 6 -3.48 -0.88 -15.01
C ASN A 6 -2.80 0.31 -14.33
N GLN A 7 -1.72 0.03 -13.58
CA GLN A 7 -0.99 1.07 -12.83
C GLN A 7 -0.43 2.18 -13.73
N ALA A 8 -0.08 1.88 -14.99
CA ALA A 8 0.39 2.90 -15.92
C ALA A 8 -0.66 3.99 -16.20
N LYS A 9 -1.96 3.68 -16.04
CA LYS A 9 -3.07 4.63 -16.23
C LYS A 9 -3.61 5.22 -14.91
N MET A 10 -3.25 4.63 -13.76
CA MET A 10 -3.81 5.03 -12.47
C MET A 10 -3.42 6.47 -12.06
N HIS A 11 -2.29 6.98 -12.56
CA HIS A 11 -1.89 8.37 -12.32
C HIS A 11 -2.94 9.38 -12.82
N LEU A 12 -3.60 9.10 -13.94
CA LEU A 12 -4.67 9.95 -14.48
C LEU A 12 -5.89 9.99 -13.55
N GLN A 13 -6.26 8.84 -12.99
CA GLN A 13 -7.41 8.76 -12.07
C GLN A 13 -7.09 9.40 -10.72
N ASN A 14 -5.84 9.32 -10.27
CA ASN A 14 -5.40 9.82 -8.97
C ASN A 14 -4.94 11.29 -9.01
N GLY A 15 -4.80 11.89 -10.19
CA GLY A 15 -4.27 13.24 -10.35
C GLY A 15 -2.77 13.34 -10.07
N ASP A 16 -2.02 12.27 -10.28
CA ASP A 16 -0.57 12.24 -10.10
C ASP A 16 0.18 12.47 -11.42
N ASN A 17 1.47 12.76 -11.31
CA ASN A 17 2.40 12.59 -12.43
C ASN A 17 2.48 11.12 -12.85
N ALA A 18 2.80 10.89 -14.13
CA ALA A 18 2.99 9.55 -14.66
C ALA A 18 4.01 8.76 -13.83
N TYR A 19 3.60 7.57 -13.36
CA TYR A 19 4.47 6.72 -12.56
C TYR A 19 5.59 6.13 -13.42
N GLN A 20 6.81 6.13 -12.88
CA GLN A 20 8.00 5.64 -13.59
C GLN A 20 8.20 4.12 -13.45
N SER A 21 7.61 3.52 -12.41
CA SER A 21 7.66 2.08 -12.15
C SER A 21 6.49 1.65 -11.26
N ILE A 22 6.34 0.33 -11.05
CA ILE A 22 5.37 -0.17 -10.07
C ILE A 22 5.70 0.29 -8.65
N LEU A 23 6.98 0.36 -8.29
CA LEU A 23 7.42 0.81 -6.97
C LEU A 23 7.09 2.30 -6.76
N ASP A 24 7.27 3.10 -7.81
CA ASP A 24 6.88 4.52 -7.81
C ASP A 24 5.36 4.66 -7.65
N ALA A 25 4.55 3.92 -8.42
CA ALA A 25 3.09 3.88 -8.27
C ALA A 25 2.63 3.51 -6.86
N MET A 26 3.25 2.47 -6.27
CA MET A 26 2.97 2.03 -4.90
C MET A 26 3.34 3.08 -3.85
N SER A 27 4.36 3.90 -4.11
CA SER A 27 4.77 4.98 -3.21
C SER A 27 3.68 6.04 -3.01
N TYR A 28 2.63 6.07 -3.85
CA TYR A 28 1.49 6.97 -3.71
C TYR A 28 0.28 6.33 -3.01
N TRP A 29 0.36 5.09 -2.54
CA TRP A 29 -0.78 4.45 -1.86
C TRP A 29 -1.04 5.08 -0.48
N PRO A 30 -2.30 5.11 0.00
CA PRO A 30 -2.64 5.93 1.18
C PRO A 30 -2.02 5.45 2.50
N GLU A 31 -1.73 4.15 2.61
CA GLU A 31 -1.05 3.54 3.75
C GLU A 31 0.34 3.04 3.34
N LYS A 32 1.37 3.17 4.18
CA LYS A 32 2.72 2.70 3.85
C LYS A 32 2.77 1.17 3.77
N GLU A 33 2.12 0.49 4.71
CA GLU A 33 2.17 -0.97 4.87
C GLU A 33 1.34 -1.70 3.81
N THR A 34 0.46 -0.99 3.11
CA THR A 34 -0.22 -1.57 1.94
C THR A 34 0.66 -1.53 0.69
N ALA A 35 1.68 -0.68 0.64
CA ALA A 35 2.60 -0.52 -0.49
C ALA A 35 3.68 -1.61 -0.54
N VAL A 36 3.25 -2.87 -0.48
CA VAL A 36 4.08 -4.08 -0.61
C VAL A 36 3.56 -4.98 -1.73
N ALA A 37 4.45 -5.72 -2.37
CA ALA A 37 4.08 -6.70 -3.39
C ALA A 37 5.01 -7.92 -3.35
N VAL A 38 4.48 -9.05 -3.79
CA VAL A 38 5.23 -10.31 -3.95
C VAL A 38 4.92 -10.93 -5.30
N ARG A 39 5.95 -11.46 -5.97
CA ARG A 39 5.76 -12.32 -7.15
C ARG A 39 6.69 -13.52 -7.08
N LYS A 40 6.22 -14.67 -7.58
CA LYS A 40 7.08 -15.83 -7.81
C LYS A 40 7.91 -15.57 -9.07
N VAL A 41 9.23 -15.72 -8.97
CA VAL A 41 10.14 -15.50 -10.09
C VAL A 41 10.68 -16.82 -10.63
N GLU A 42 10.90 -17.83 -9.79
CA GLU A 42 11.35 -19.18 -10.15
C GLU A 42 10.83 -20.23 -9.13
N HIS A 43 11.23 -21.49 -9.29
CA HIS A 43 10.99 -22.53 -8.27
C HIS A 43 11.58 -22.08 -6.94
N ASP A 44 10.74 -22.08 -5.89
CA ASP A 44 11.07 -21.64 -4.54
C ASP A 44 11.73 -20.25 -4.41
N ARG A 45 11.58 -19.38 -5.41
CA ARG A 45 12.10 -18.01 -5.36
C ARG A 45 10.99 -16.99 -5.55
N TYR A 46 10.92 -16.07 -4.58
CA TYR A 46 9.98 -14.98 -4.54
C TYR A 46 10.73 -13.65 -4.51
N GLU A 47 10.25 -12.68 -5.27
CA GLU A 47 10.67 -11.29 -5.15
C GLU A 47 9.62 -10.55 -4.33
N CYS A 48 10.06 -9.88 -3.28
CA CYS A 48 9.25 -9.01 -2.45
C CYS A 48 9.76 -7.58 -2.60
N ILE A 49 8.85 -6.64 -2.83
CA ILE A 49 9.18 -5.21 -2.92
C ILE A 49 8.30 -4.42 -1.95
N SER A 50 8.85 -3.34 -1.41
CA SER A 50 8.13 -2.37 -0.59
C SER A 50 8.58 -0.96 -0.93
N ALA A 51 7.63 -0.03 -1.04
CA ALA A 51 7.95 1.38 -1.23
C ALA A 51 8.51 2.06 0.03
N PHE A 52 8.32 1.48 1.22
CA PHE A 52 8.65 2.10 2.51
C PHE A 52 9.41 1.20 3.48
N GLY A 53 9.92 0.04 3.03
CA GLY A 53 10.48 -0.99 3.91
C GLY A 53 9.40 -1.94 4.47
N PHE A 54 9.81 -2.94 5.23
CA PHE A 54 8.91 -3.98 5.76
C PHE A 54 8.76 -3.92 7.29
N GLU A 55 9.58 -3.11 7.95
CA GLU A 55 9.71 -3.05 9.40
C GLU A 55 8.38 -2.69 10.06
N SER A 56 7.73 -1.62 9.61
CA SER A 56 6.45 -1.18 10.17
C SER A 56 5.30 -2.15 9.87
N LEU A 57 5.34 -2.84 8.72
CA LEU A 57 4.40 -3.90 8.39
C LEU A 57 4.51 -5.06 9.39
N PHE A 58 5.73 -5.52 9.68
CA PHE A 58 5.95 -6.60 10.65
C PHE A 58 5.64 -6.20 12.09
N GLN A 59 5.76 -4.91 12.42
CA GLN A 59 5.33 -4.37 13.72
C GLN A 59 3.81 -4.22 13.85
N GLY A 60 3.05 -4.43 12.76
CA GLY A 60 1.59 -4.32 12.76
C GLY A 60 1.09 -2.87 12.72
N PHE A 61 1.82 -1.96 12.07
CA PHE A 61 1.37 -0.59 11.92
C PHE A 61 0.49 -0.36 10.69
N ILE A 62 -0.32 0.68 10.78
CA ILE A 62 -1.03 1.30 9.67
C ILE A 62 -0.64 2.78 9.68
N THR A 63 0.25 3.15 8.78
CA THR A 63 0.90 4.47 8.77
C THR A 63 0.40 5.28 7.58
N HIS A 64 0.01 6.52 7.84
CA HIS A 64 -0.38 7.45 6.79
C HIS A 64 0.80 7.76 5.85
N ASN A 65 0.53 7.76 4.54
CA ASN A 65 1.46 8.27 3.55
C ASN A 65 1.17 9.75 3.24
N PRO A 66 2.10 10.68 3.53
CA PRO A 66 1.91 12.11 3.27
C PRO A 66 1.67 12.50 1.81
N LYS A 67 1.96 11.61 0.84
CA LYS A 67 1.61 11.82 -0.59
C LYS A 67 0.10 11.77 -0.87
N ARG A 68 -0.73 11.50 0.15
CA ARG A 68 -2.19 11.47 0.07
C ARG A 68 -2.83 12.28 1.18
N ALA A 69 -4.02 12.81 0.91
CA ALA A 69 -4.81 13.50 1.91
C ALA A 69 -5.11 12.56 3.09
N TYR A 70 -4.92 13.06 4.32
CA TYR A 70 -5.14 12.30 5.54
C TYR A 70 -6.56 11.71 5.64
N GLU A 71 -7.57 12.44 5.16
CA GLU A 71 -8.95 11.96 5.13
C GLU A 71 -9.15 10.70 4.26
N ILE A 72 -8.39 10.54 3.17
CA ILE A 72 -8.44 9.33 2.35
C ILE A 72 -7.95 8.13 3.16
N PHE A 73 -6.82 8.30 3.86
CA PHE A 73 -6.26 7.28 4.75
C PHE A 73 -7.26 6.91 5.85
N LYS A 74 -7.77 7.90 6.59
CA LYS A 74 -8.73 7.71 7.69
C LYS A 74 -10.00 6.98 7.22
N ASN A 75 -10.57 7.40 6.09
CA ASN A 75 -11.75 6.76 5.51
C ASN A 75 -11.49 5.32 5.08
N ARG A 76 -10.29 5.02 4.55
CA ARG A 76 -9.89 3.66 4.18
C ARG A 76 -9.72 2.76 5.39
N VAL A 77 -9.01 3.21 6.43
CA VAL A 77 -8.85 2.44 7.68
C VAL A 77 -10.22 2.10 8.27
N LYS A 78 -11.14 3.07 8.33
CA LYS A 78 -12.51 2.86 8.80
C LYS A 78 -13.30 1.88 7.92
N SER A 79 -13.36 2.12 6.60
CA SER A 79 -14.17 1.31 5.68
C SER A 79 -13.66 -0.13 5.54
N LYS A 80 -12.36 -0.34 5.69
CA LYS A 80 -11.75 -1.67 5.64
C LYS A 80 -11.91 -2.44 6.95
N GLY A 81 -12.20 -1.78 8.07
CA GLY A 81 -12.44 -2.42 9.36
C GLY A 81 -11.23 -3.18 9.91
N TRP A 82 -10.01 -2.84 9.48
CA TRP A 82 -8.81 -3.62 9.78
C TRP A 82 -8.55 -3.80 11.27
N LEU A 83 -8.76 -2.76 12.08
CA LEU A 83 -8.57 -2.81 13.54
C LEU A 83 -9.59 -3.73 14.25
N ALA A 84 -10.75 -4.00 13.63
CA ALA A 84 -11.72 -4.96 14.16
C ALA A 84 -11.37 -6.41 13.78
N VAL A 85 -10.77 -6.60 12.60
CA VAL A 85 -10.37 -7.93 12.10
C VAL A 85 -9.03 -8.38 12.73
N TRP A 86 -8.10 -7.45 12.93
CA TRP A 86 -6.77 -7.71 13.47
C TRP A 86 -6.51 -6.85 14.71
N PRO A 87 -6.80 -7.37 15.92
CA PRO A 87 -6.73 -6.60 17.17
C PRO A 87 -5.34 -6.07 17.53
N ASN A 88 -4.28 -6.67 16.97
CA ASN A 88 -2.90 -6.27 17.22
C ASN A 88 -2.42 -5.14 16.28
N LEU A 89 -3.18 -4.79 15.23
CA LEU A 89 -2.84 -3.68 14.36
C LEU A 89 -3.04 -2.35 15.08
N ARG A 90 -2.19 -1.37 14.76
CA ARG A 90 -2.23 -0.03 15.37
C ARG A 90 -2.01 1.03 14.31
N ILE A 91 -2.71 2.16 14.42
CA ILE A 91 -2.38 3.33 13.63
C ILE A 91 -1.06 3.89 14.17
N ALA A 92 -0.09 4.12 13.29
CA ALA A 92 1.18 4.73 13.70
C ALA A 92 0.97 6.18 14.19
N PRO A 93 1.83 6.67 15.11
CA PRO A 93 1.76 8.05 15.62
C PRO A 93 1.82 9.12 14.53
#